data_AF-X1BLF1-F1
#
_entry.id   AF-X1BLF1-F1
#
_cell.length_a   1.000
_cell.length_b   1.000
_cell.length_c   1.000
_cell.angle_alpha   90.00
_cell.angle_beta   90.00
_cell.angle_gamma   90.00
#
_symmetry.space_group_name_H-M   'P 1'
#
loop_
_entity.id
_entity.type
_entity.pdbx_description
1 polymer ?
#
loop_
_entity_poly.entity_id
_entity_poly.type
_entity_poly.pdbx_seq_one_letter_code
_entity_poly.pdbx_strand_id
1 'polypeptide(L)'
;MGDFEDFVAIIRKTQTMQALLESLDEEPAKLLGTICREYETTNRTVPDHHLHLAGYFGEAMLRALVSANLVTKEPGDRFSLYGYKPTEAGLKYYKGMVDEKRI
;
A
#
# COMPACT_ATOMS: atom_id res chain seq x y z
N MET A 1 -31.52 9.09 -14.71
CA MET A 1 -30.70 8.29 -13.78
C MET A 1 -31.29 6.89 -13.81
N GLY A 2 -30.48 5.85 -14.01
CA GLY A 2 -30.97 4.47 -13.96
C GLY A 2 -30.89 3.91 -12.54
N ASP A 3 -31.58 2.80 -12.32
CA ASP A 3 -31.66 2.15 -11.00
C ASP A 3 -30.28 1.81 -10.42
N PHE A 4 -29.29 1.53 -11.29
CA PHE A 4 -27.91 1.26 -10.87
C PHE A 4 -27.22 2.52 -10.33
N GLU A 5 -27.34 3.67 -11.01
CA GLU A 5 -26.75 4.92 -10.53
C GLU A 5 -27.36 5.35 -9.19
N ASP A 6 -28.67 5.17 -9.03
CA ASP A 6 -29.38 5.48 -7.79
C ASP A 6 -28.93 4.54 -6.65
N PHE A 7 -28.79 3.23 -6.92
CA PHE A 7 -28.22 2.27 -5.98
C PHE A 7 -26.80 2.65 -5.54
N VAL A 8 -25.92 2.96 -6.50
CA VAL A 8 -24.53 3.38 -6.21
C VAL A 8 -24.51 4.65 -5.38
N ALA A 9 -25.38 5.62 -5.68
CA ALA A 9 -25.48 6.86 -4.92
C ALA A 9 -25.91 6.63 -3.46
N ILE A 10 -26.83 5.68 -3.21
CA ILE A 10 -27.25 5.31 -1.85
C ILE A 10 -26.10 4.63 -1.09
N ILE A 11 -25.46 3.62 -1.69
CA ILE A 11 -24.37 2.89 -1.04
C ILE A 11 -23.17 3.79 -0.74
N ARG A 12 -22.80 4.67 -1.67
CA ARG A 12 -21.69 5.61 -1.47
C ARG A 12 -21.90 6.56 -0.30
N LYS A 13 -23.14 6.90 0.07
CA LYS A 13 -23.42 7.77 1.22
C LYS A 13 -23.21 7.08 2.57
N THR A 14 -23.09 5.75 2.60
CA THR A 14 -22.87 5.04 3.86
C THR A 14 -21.49 5.37 4.43
N GLN A 15 -21.40 5.47 5.76
CA GLN A 15 -20.13 5.73 6.45
C GLN A 15 -19.09 4.65 6.14
N THR A 16 -19.51 3.39 6.02
CA THR A 16 -18.61 2.28 5.68
C THR A 16 -17.98 2.46 4.31
N MET A 17 -18.75 2.88 3.30
CA MET A 17 -18.20 3.12 1.96
C MET A 17 -17.29 4.34 1.93
N GLN A 18 -17.62 5.41 2.67
CA GLN A 18 -16.75 6.58 2.79
C GLN A 18 -15.42 6.22 3.47
N ALA A 19 -15.45 5.48 4.57
CA ALA A 19 -14.24 5.01 5.27
C ALA A 19 -13.39 4.08 4.38
N LEU A 20 -14.02 3.24 3.56
CA LEU A 20 -13.30 2.41 2.58
C LEU A 20 -12.65 3.27 1.49
N LEU A 21 -13.29 4.35 1.05
CA LEU A 21 -12.69 5.27 0.08
C LEU A 21 -11.51 6.03 0.69
N GLU A 22 -11.62 6.48 1.94
CA GLU A 22 -10.51 7.11 2.68
C GLU A 22 -9.34 6.13 2.86
N SER A 23 -9.61 4.85 3.12
CA SER A 23 -8.55 3.84 3.29
C SER A 23 -7.79 3.55 1.98
N LEU A 24 -8.35 3.85 0.81
CA LEU A 24 -7.64 3.74 -0.46
C LEU A 24 -6.45 4.70 -0.56
N ASP A 25 -6.47 5.81 0.17
CA ASP A 25 -5.37 6.76 0.22
C ASP A 25 -4.38 6.41 1.35
N GLU A 26 -4.90 6.05 2.53
CA GLU A 26 -4.07 5.81 3.72
C GLU A 26 -3.32 4.49 3.71
N GLU A 27 -3.95 3.40 3.26
CA GLU A 27 -3.37 2.05 3.37
C GLU A 27 -2.14 1.83 2.47
N PRO A 28 -2.08 2.34 1.22
CA PRO A 28 -0.83 2.33 0.46
C PRO A 28 0.29 3.12 1.15
N ALA A 29 -0.04 4.26 1.78
CA ALA A 29 0.95 5.07 2.49
C ALA A 29 1.52 4.33 3.71
N LYS A 30 0.66 3.69 4.51
CA LYS A 30 1.06 2.84 5.64
C LYS A 30 1.92 1.66 5.17
N LEU A 31 1.52 0.98 4.10
CA LEU A 31 2.28 -0.14 3.54
C LEU A 31 3.66 0.29 3.02
N LEU A 32 3.73 1.42 2.30
CA LEU A 32 5.01 2.00 1.87
C LEU A 32 5.89 2.32 3.09
N GLY A 33 5.31 2.89 4.15
CA GLY A 33 6.00 3.17 5.41
C GLY A 33 6.60 1.92 6.05
N THR A 34 5.85 0.82 6.12
CA THR A 34 6.33 -0.47 6.60
C THR A 34 7.51 -0.97 5.78
N ILE A 35 7.40 -0.97 4.46
CA ILE A 35 8.46 -1.43 3.55
C ILE A 35 9.73 -0.58 3.71
N CYS A 36 9.59 0.75 3.71
CA CYS A 36 10.72 1.68 3.84
C CYS A 36 11.43 1.53 5.18
N ARG A 37 10.68 1.47 6.29
CA ARG A 37 11.24 1.35 7.64
C ARG A 37 12.02 0.07 7.82
N GLU A 38 11.49 -1.05 7.33
CA GLU A 38 12.19 -2.34 7.40
C GLU A 38 13.41 -2.37 6.48
N TYR A 39 13.30 -1.80 5.28
CA TYR A 39 14.42 -1.67 4.36
C TYR A 39 15.54 -0.80 4.94
N GLU A 40 15.23 0.35 5.55
CA GLU A 40 16.23 1.22 6.19
C GLU A 40 16.92 0.53 7.38
N THR A 41 16.19 -0.32 8.11
CA THR A 41 16.73 -1.05 9.27
C THR A 41 17.66 -2.18 8.85
N THR A 42 17.33 -2.90 7.77
CA THR A 42 18.03 -4.14 7.38
C THR A 42 18.97 -3.96 6.19
N ASN A 43 18.75 -2.91 5.39
CA ASN A 43 19.34 -2.71 4.06
C ASN A 43 19.17 -3.92 3.13
N ARG A 44 18.06 -4.65 3.27
CA ARG A 44 17.70 -5.85 2.50
C ARG A 44 16.28 -5.72 1.96
N THR A 45 15.98 -6.46 0.89
CA THR A 45 14.62 -6.61 0.37
C THR A 45 13.69 -7.18 1.45
N VAL A 46 12.51 -6.57 1.60
CA VAL A 46 11.48 -6.96 2.57
C VAL A 46 10.74 -8.19 2.05
N PRO A 47 10.75 -9.33 2.78
CA PRO A 47 10.02 -10.53 2.40
C PRO A 47 8.51 -10.33 2.33
N ASP A 48 7.85 -10.96 1.36
CA ASP A 48 6.39 -10.94 1.19
C ASP A 48 5.57 -11.24 2.45
N HIS A 49 5.98 -12.23 3.23
CA HIS A 49 5.30 -12.63 4.47
C HIS A 49 5.47 -11.64 5.62
N HIS A 50 6.42 -10.69 5.54
CA HIS A 50 6.54 -9.59 6.52
C HIS A 50 5.51 -8.47 6.27
N LEU A 51 4.91 -8.41 5.09
CA LEU A 51 3.94 -7.38 4.75
C LEU A 51 2.56 -7.59 5.39
N HIS A 52 2.30 -8.79 5.96
CA HIS A 52 1.04 -9.15 6.62
C HIS A 52 -0.22 -8.77 5.82
N LEU A 53 -0.17 -8.93 4.50
CA LEU A 53 -1.29 -8.54 3.62
C LEU A 53 -2.51 -9.42 3.91
N ALA A 54 -3.64 -8.79 4.20
CA ALA A 54 -4.90 -9.48 4.44
C ALA A 54 -5.84 -9.34 3.23
N GLY A 55 -6.08 -10.46 2.54
CA GLY A 55 -7.01 -10.55 1.43
C GLY A 55 -6.67 -9.66 0.23
N TYR A 56 -7.64 -9.51 -0.68
CA TYR A 56 -7.45 -8.79 -1.94
C TYR A 56 -7.05 -7.33 -1.75
N PHE A 57 -7.58 -6.66 -0.74
CA PHE A 57 -7.35 -5.22 -0.54
C PHE A 57 -5.86 -4.92 -0.29
N GLY A 58 -5.22 -5.65 0.63
CA GLY A 58 -3.78 -5.48 0.89
C GLY A 58 -2.92 -5.79 -0.33
N GLU A 59 -3.26 -6.84 -1.07
CA GLU A 59 -2.58 -7.16 -2.33
C GLU A 59 -2.73 -6.07 -3.39
N ALA A 60 -3.91 -5.46 -3.48
CA ALA A 60 -4.18 -4.36 -4.41
C ALA A 60 -3.34 -3.12 -4.05
N MET A 61 -3.21 -2.79 -2.76
CA MET A 61 -2.36 -1.66 -2.33
C MET A 61 -0.89 -1.90 -2.70
N LEU A 62 -0.38 -3.12 -2.48
CA LEU A 62 0.98 -3.47 -2.89
C LEU A 62 1.17 -3.37 -4.40
N ARG A 63 0.22 -3.88 -5.19
CA ARG A 63 0.26 -3.77 -6.66
C ARG A 63 0.20 -2.33 -7.13
N ALA A 64 -0.56 -1.47 -6.45
CA ALA A 64 -0.60 -0.04 -6.74
C ALA A 64 0.77 0.62 -6.52
N LEU A 65 1.43 0.35 -5.38
CA LEU A 65 2.78 0.85 -5.08
C LEU A 65 3.83 0.38 -6.11
N VAL A 66 3.75 -0.89 -6.53
CA VAL A 66 4.64 -1.44 -7.55
C VAL A 66 4.37 -0.80 -8.91
N SER A 67 3.10 -0.66 -9.31
CA SER A 67 2.72 -0.05 -10.59
C SER A 67 3.06 1.43 -10.67
N ALA A 68 3.04 2.13 -9.53
CA ALA A 68 3.47 3.52 -9.40
C ALA A 68 5.00 3.68 -9.30
N ASN A 69 5.77 2.59 -9.38
CA ASN A 69 7.24 2.58 -9.25
C ASN A 69 7.75 3.20 -7.93
N LEU A 70 6.98 3.05 -6.85
CA LEU A 70 7.39 3.43 -5.49
C LEU A 70 8.09 2.27 -4.77
N VAL A 71 7.79 1.05 -5.18
CA VAL A 71 8.37 -0.20 -4.69
C VAL A 71 8.73 -1.08 -5.87
N THR A 72 9.93 -1.69 -5.86
CA THR A 72 10.28 -2.76 -6.79
C THR A 72 9.93 -4.12 -6.20
N LYS A 73 9.52 -5.03 -7.07
CA LYS A 73 9.24 -6.43 -6.75
C LYS A 73 10.32 -7.29 -7.39
N GLU A 74 10.99 -8.10 -6.58
CA GLU A 74 12.06 -9.00 -7.01
C GLU A 74 11.72 -10.44 -6.61
N PRO A 75 12.25 -11.46 -7.33
CA PRO A 75 12.17 -12.84 -6.86
C PRO A 75 12.72 -12.97 -5.44
N GLY A 76 12.00 -13.71 -4.59
CA GLY A 76 12.43 -13.97 -3.22
C GLY A 76 13.59 -14.97 -3.15
N ASP A 77 13.99 -15.25 -1.92
CA ASP A 77 15.04 -16.22 -1.60
C ASP A 77 14.46 -17.59 -1.19
N ARG A 78 15.20 -18.35 -0.38
CA ARG A 78 14.75 -19.66 0.11
C ARG A 78 13.50 -19.58 1.01
N PHE A 79 13.24 -18.44 1.63
CA PHE A 79 12.20 -18.28 2.66
C PHE A 79 11.07 -17.32 2.25
N SER A 80 11.10 -16.80 1.02
CA SER A 80 10.14 -15.82 0.50
C SER A 80 9.85 -16.08 -0.97
N LEU A 81 8.62 -15.84 -1.43
CA LEU A 81 8.33 -15.94 -2.87
C LEU A 81 8.81 -14.68 -3.58
N TYR A 82 8.66 -13.53 -2.92
CA TYR A 82 9.07 -12.23 -3.43
C TYR A 82 9.71 -11.36 -2.35
N GLY A 83 10.65 -10.52 -2.79
CA GLY A 83 11.21 -9.42 -2.01
C GLY A 83 10.74 -8.07 -2.55
N TYR A 84 10.57 -7.11 -1.64
CA TYR A 84 10.14 -5.76 -1.97
C TYR A 84 11.14 -4.72 -1.48
N LYS A 85 11.45 -3.74 -2.32
CA LYS A 85 12.41 -2.69 -2.00
C LYS A 85 11.85 -1.33 -2.41
N PRO A 86 11.97 -0.28 -1.58
CA PRO A 86 11.55 1.04 -2.00
C PRO A 86 12.48 1.59 -3.09
N THR A 87 11.90 2.28 -4.05
CA THR A 87 12.68 3.06 -5.04
C THR A 87 13.15 4.38 -4.41
N GLU A 88 13.99 5.14 -5.12
CA GLU A 88 14.34 6.50 -4.69
C GLU A 88 13.11 7.39 -4.53
N ALA A 89 12.12 7.25 -5.42
CA ALA A 89 10.85 7.96 -5.32
C ALA A 89 10.04 7.50 -4.09
N GLY A 90 9.97 6.19 -3.84
CA GLY A 90 9.32 5.64 -2.66
C GLY A 90 9.91 6.17 -1.35
N LEU A 91 11.25 6.18 -1.25
CA LEU A 91 11.96 6.75 -0.09
C LEU A 91 11.71 8.25 0.07
N LYS A 92 11.68 9.01 -1.04
CA LYS A 92 11.38 10.45 -1.02
C LYS A 92 10.00 10.72 -0.42
N TYR A 93 8.97 10.04 -0.90
CA TYR A 93 7.60 10.23 -0.40
C TYR A 93 7.44 9.74 1.03
N TYR A 94 8.05 8.59 1.37
CA TYR A 94 8.07 8.09 2.75
C TYR A 94 8.63 9.14 3.72
N LYS A 95 9.79 9.72 3.43
CA LYS A 95 10.39 10.77 4.27
C LYS A 95 9.49 12.00 4.39
N GLY A 96 8.90 12.45 3.28
CA GLY A 96 7.95 13.56 3.30
C GLY A 96 6.74 13.29 4.19
N MET A 97 6.14 12.09 4.10
CA MET A 97 4.98 11.72 4.92
C MET A 97 5.33 11.56 6.41
N VAL A 98 6.54 11.11 6.73
CA VAL A 98 7.06 11.07 8.11
C VAL A 98 7.23 12.49 8.67
N ASP A 99 7.80 13.42 7.89
CA ASP A 99 7.97 14.82 8.29
C ASP A 99 6.61 15.51 8.50
N GLU A 100 5.60 15.17 7.69
CA GLU A 100 4.21 15.61 7.85
C GLU A 100 3.45 14.94 9.00
N LYS A 101 4.04 13.93 9.67
CA LYS A 101 3.42 13.10 10.71
C LYS A 101 2.15 12.40 10.25
N ARG A 102 2.15 11.94 8.99
CA ARG A 102 1.04 11.20 8.37
C ARG A 102 1.21 9.68 8.50
N ILE A 103 2.44 9.20 8.74
CA ILE A 103 2.82 7.79 8.99
C ILE A 103 3.97 7.68 10.00
#